data_AF-A0A0M3J2G8-F1
#
_entry.id   AF-A0A0M3J2G8-F1
#
_cell.length_a   1.000
_cell.length_b   1.000
_cell.length_c   1.000
_cell.angle_alpha   90.00
_cell.angle_beta   90.00
_cell.angle_gamma   90.00
#
_symmetry.space_group_name_H-M   'P 1'
#
loop_
_entity.id
_entity.type
_entity.pdbx_description
1 polymer ?
#
loop_
_entity_poly.entity_id
_entity_poly.type
_entity_poly.pdbx_seq_one_letter_code
_entity_poly.pdbx_strand_id
1 'polypeptide(L)'
;MQMVWMVSCFATVMNDVMTGLMISLAFTLISVVLREQWPKMYWLAQATDQETYKPKERYSSLKSFDDNVKVLRFESALHFANVTSFLDTVNELMHSEDDEHSELSSIKQVTTESMDQSNGSEYKQLPLKEISSSVDDETTERSVKVEIANRILIVDCGAVSYIDTMGLDAFKEIYSEGLKHGVDVYFADVSESIIDILENVEFFVTVPKTVFFPTVHQAAVFANKTLE
;
A
#
# COMPACT_ATOMS: atom_id res chain seq x y z
N MET A 1 -1.82 29.40 -8.77
CA MET A 1 -1.89 30.52 -9.76
C MET A 1 -2.15 31.86 -9.10
N GLN A 2 -3.20 32.01 -8.26
CA GLN A 2 -3.49 33.28 -7.56
C GLN A 2 -2.34 33.76 -6.66
N MET A 3 -1.68 32.84 -5.93
CA MET A 3 -0.51 33.16 -5.09
C MET A 3 0.66 33.74 -5.90
N VAL A 4 0.92 33.21 -7.09
CA VAL A 4 2.02 33.67 -7.97
C VAL A 4 1.78 35.11 -8.41
N TRP A 5 0.55 35.44 -8.80
CA TRP A 5 0.20 36.80 -9.20
C TRP A 5 0.34 37.79 -8.03
N MET A 6 -0.13 37.43 -6.83
CA MET A 6 -0.02 38.29 -5.65
C MET A 6 1.45 38.53 -5.26
N VAL A 7 2.27 37.47 -5.22
CA VAL A 7 3.70 37.59 -4.88
C VAL A 7 4.44 38.44 -5.90
N SER A 8 4.15 38.28 -7.20
CA SER A 8 4.79 39.07 -8.27
C SER A 8 4.39 40.55 -8.18
N CYS A 9 3.09 40.83 -8.03
CA CYS A 9 2.57 42.18 -7.89
C CYS A 9 3.15 42.88 -6.67
N PHE A 10 3.15 42.20 -5.52
CA PHE A 10 3.68 42.73 -4.28
C PHE A 10 5.20 42.97 -4.34
N ALA A 11 5.97 42.03 -4.91
CA ALA A 11 7.42 42.15 -5.05
C ALA A 11 7.81 43.33 -5.95
N THR A 12 7.11 43.56 -7.07
CA THR A 12 7.37 44.69 -7.98
C THR A 12 6.92 46.03 -7.43
N VAL A 13 5.92 46.07 -6.54
CA VAL A 13 5.47 47.32 -5.91
C VAL A 13 6.38 47.73 -4.76
N MET A 14 6.88 46.76 -3.98
CA MET A 14 7.77 47.05 -2.84
C MET A 14 9.23 47.30 -3.26
N ASN A 15 9.69 46.67 -4.35
CA ASN A 15 11.05 46.81 -4.86
C ASN A 15 11.08 47.41 -6.29
N ASP A 16 12.28 47.59 -6.85
CA ASP A 16 12.44 47.95 -8.26
C ASP A 16 12.01 46.82 -9.21
N VAL A 17 11.55 47.21 -10.40
CA VAL A 17 10.97 46.32 -11.42
C VAL A 17 11.89 45.14 -11.75
N MET A 18 13.19 45.39 -11.89
CA MET A 18 14.16 44.34 -12.25
C MET A 18 14.27 43.27 -11.15
N THR A 19 14.27 43.70 -9.89
CA THR A 19 14.36 42.79 -8.74
C THR A 19 13.05 42.04 -8.48
N GLY A 20 11.90 42.70 -8.66
CA GLY A 20 10.59 42.06 -8.56
C GLY A 20 10.41 40.94 -9.58
N LEU A 21 10.91 41.15 -10.82
CA LEU A 21 10.89 40.13 -11.86
C LEU A 21 11.72 38.89 -11.47
N MET A 22 12.93 39.07 -10.97
CA MET A 22 13.78 37.95 -10.52
C MET A 22 13.13 37.13 -9.39
N ILE A 23 12.52 37.81 -8.41
CA ILE A 23 11.82 37.16 -7.30
C ILE A 23 10.60 36.38 -7.81
N SER A 24 9.82 36.97 -8.71
CA SER A 24 8.66 36.30 -9.30
C SER A 24 9.05 35.04 -10.08
N LEU A 25 10.15 35.10 -10.85
CA LEU A 25 10.67 33.96 -11.58
C LEU A 25 11.09 32.85 -10.63
N ALA A 26 11.89 33.16 -9.61
CA ALA A 26 12.29 32.19 -8.59
C ALA A 26 11.06 31.56 -7.90
N PHE A 27 10.08 32.37 -7.51
CA PHE A 27 8.86 31.90 -6.88
C PHE A 27 8.02 31.00 -7.81
N THR A 28 7.95 31.32 -9.11
CA THR A 28 7.22 30.48 -10.09
C THR A 28 7.87 29.10 -10.23
N LEU A 29 9.20 29.03 -10.31
CA LEU A 29 9.93 27.77 -10.41
C LEU A 29 9.73 26.92 -9.15
N ILE A 30 9.89 27.52 -7.97
CA ILE A 30 9.66 26.83 -6.70
C ILE A 30 8.21 26.34 -6.60
N SER A 31 7.23 27.16 -7.00
CA SER A 31 5.81 26.79 -6.98
C SER A 31 5.49 25.60 -7.90
N VAL A 32 6.17 25.51 -9.05
CA VAL A 32 6.02 24.36 -9.96
C VAL A 32 6.58 23.10 -9.33
N VAL A 33 7.78 23.18 -8.74
CA VAL A 33 8.41 22.03 -8.06
C VAL A 33 7.54 21.56 -6.88
N LEU A 34 7.14 22.46 -5.98
CA LEU A 34 6.31 22.10 -4.82
C LEU A 34 4.97 21.47 -5.23
N ARG A 35 4.40 21.91 -6.36
CA ARG A 35 3.16 21.33 -6.88
C ARG A 35 3.34 19.92 -7.42
N GLU A 36 4.51 19.61 -7.99
CA GLU A 36 4.84 18.26 -8.48
C GLU A 36 5.06 17.26 -7.34
N GLN A 37 5.52 17.75 -6.18
CA GLN A 37 5.76 16.90 -5.00
C GLN A 37 4.50 16.35 -4.33
N TRP A 38 3.30 16.80 -4.72
CA TRP A 38 2.03 16.29 -4.21
C TRP A 38 1.32 15.46 -5.27
N PRO A 39 1.75 14.20 -5.46
CA PRO A 39 1.13 13.30 -6.41
C PRO A 39 -0.31 13.02 -5.99
N LYS A 40 -1.17 12.82 -6.99
CA LYS A 40 -2.54 12.39 -6.75
C LYS A 40 -2.59 10.88 -6.75
N MET A 41 -3.18 10.32 -5.70
CA MET A 41 -3.36 8.88 -5.53
C MET A 41 -4.85 8.60 -5.34
N TYR A 42 -5.34 7.55 -5.98
CA TYR A 42 -6.76 7.20 -5.99
C TYR A 42 -6.96 5.72 -5.73
N TRP A 43 -7.96 5.40 -4.91
CA TRP A 43 -8.43 4.03 -4.78
C TRP A 43 -9.37 3.71 -5.93
N LEU A 44 -9.01 2.71 -6.72
CA LEU A 44 -9.83 2.30 -7.85
C LEU A 44 -10.93 1.33 -7.41
N ALA A 45 -12.09 1.49 -8.01
CA ALA A 45 -13.22 0.58 -7.91
C ALA A 45 -13.59 0.08 -9.31
N GLN A 46 -14.12 -1.14 -9.38
CA GLN A 46 -14.52 -1.75 -10.63
C GLN A 46 -15.88 -1.20 -11.07
N ALA A 47 -15.96 -0.80 -12.34
CA ALA A 47 -17.23 -0.41 -12.94
C ALA A 47 -18.07 -1.62 -13.36
N THR A 48 -19.36 -1.37 -13.57
CA THR A 48 -20.36 -2.41 -13.87
C THR A 48 -20.06 -3.15 -15.18
N ASP A 49 -19.25 -2.56 -16.07
CA ASP A 49 -18.76 -3.15 -17.32
C ASP A 49 -17.58 -4.12 -17.13
N GLN A 50 -17.13 -4.36 -15.88
CA GLN A 50 -16.08 -5.30 -15.45
C GLN A 50 -14.66 -5.05 -15.98
N GLU A 51 -14.48 -4.27 -17.04
CA GLU A 51 -13.16 -3.95 -17.61
C GLU A 51 -12.65 -2.56 -17.23
N THR A 52 -13.54 -1.65 -16.80
CA THR A 52 -13.17 -0.28 -16.48
C THR A 52 -12.95 -0.08 -14.99
N TYR A 53 -11.83 0.56 -14.64
CA TYR A 53 -11.49 0.94 -13.26
C TYR A 53 -11.50 2.46 -13.12
N LYS A 54 -12.15 2.98 -12.08
CA LYS A 54 -12.27 4.42 -11.83
C LYS A 54 -12.13 4.76 -10.33
N PRO A 55 -11.69 5.99 -10.00
CA PRO A 55 -11.59 6.43 -8.61
C PRO A 55 -12.93 6.31 -7.87
N LYS A 56 -12.92 5.61 -6.73
CA LYS A 56 -14.09 5.41 -5.87
C LYS A 56 -14.65 6.75 -5.37
N GLU A 57 -13.77 7.71 -5.08
CA GLU A 57 -14.13 9.04 -4.56
C GLU A 57 -14.95 9.86 -5.56
N ARG A 58 -14.83 9.56 -6.86
CA ARG A 58 -15.49 10.29 -7.93
C ARG A 58 -16.83 9.66 -8.35
N TYR A 59 -17.03 8.38 -8.07
CA TYR A 59 -18.20 7.62 -8.51
C TYR A 59 -18.72 6.72 -7.38
N SER A 60 -19.66 7.24 -6.58
CA SER A 60 -20.23 6.55 -5.42
C SER A 60 -21.04 5.30 -5.74
N SER A 61 -21.38 5.07 -7.01
CA SER A 61 -22.12 3.89 -7.48
C SER A 61 -21.24 2.70 -7.86
N LEU A 62 -19.91 2.82 -7.78
CA LEU A 62 -18.98 1.73 -8.11
C LEU A 62 -18.87 0.77 -6.94
N LYS A 63 -18.87 -0.54 -7.25
CA LYS A 63 -18.59 -1.57 -6.25
C LYS A 63 -17.08 -1.63 -6.01
N SER A 64 -16.69 -1.71 -4.75
CA SER A 64 -15.31 -2.09 -4.42
C SER A 64 -15.02 -3.48 -4.96
N PHE A 65 -13.74 -3.75 -5.16
CA PHE A 65 -13.23 -5.11 -5.30
C PHE A 65 -13.55 -5.93 -4.03
N ASP A 66 -13.34 -7.24 -4.10
CA ASP A 66 -13.42 -8.13 -2.94
C ASP A 66 -12.56 -7.58 -1.78
N ASP A 67 -12.96 -7.85 -0.54
CA ASP A 67 -12.39 -7.22 0.67
C ASP A 67 -10.85 -7.37 0.77
N ASN A 68 -10.29 -8.42 0.14
CA ASN A 68 -8.86 -8.72 0.15
C ASN A 68 -8.07 -8.07 -0.99
N VAL A 69 -8.71 -7.46 -2.00
CA VAL A 69 -8.03 -6.88 -3.17
C VAL A 69 -8.18 -5.37 -3.18
N LYS A 70 -7.06 -4.66 -3.05
CA LYS A 70 -7.03 -3.19 -3.14
C LYS A 70 -6.26 -2.74 -4.36
N VAL A 71 -6.78 -1.73 -5.05
CA VAL A 71 -6.15 -1.19 -6.25
C VAL A 71 -5.86 0.30 -6.05
N LEU A 72 -4.59 0.65 -6.12
CA LEU A 72 -4.07 2.00 -5.91
C LEU A 72 -3.52 2.56 -7.22
N ARG A 73 -4.08 3.67 -7.70
CA ARG A 73 -3.56 4.38 -8.88
C ARG A 73 -2.66 5.52 -8.47
N PHE A 74 -1.45 5.55 -9.00
CA PHE A 74 -0.49 6.64 -8.80
C PHE A 74 -0.44 7.54 -10.04
N GLU A 75 -0.89 8.80 -9.92
CA GLU A 75 -0.97 9.76 -11.04
C GLU A 75 0.18 10.77 -11.08
N SER A 76 1.42 10.30 -11.12
CA SER A 76 2.61 11.15 -11.33
C SER A 76 3.80 10.31 -11.81
N ALA A 77 4.87 10.96 -12.27
CA ALA A 77 6.18 10.32 -12.37
C ALA A 77 6.66 9.93 -10.97
N LEU A 78 7.42 8.85 -10.85
CA LEU A 78 7.93 8.42 -9.54
C LEU A 78 9.40 8.80 -9.42
N HIS A 79 9.70 9.78 -8.57
CA HIS A 79 11.05 10.30 -8.42
C HIS A 79 11.34 10.70 -6.98
N PHE A 80 12.60 10.96 -6.66
CA PHE A 80 13.06 11.35 -5.33
C PHE A 80 12.19 12.39 -4.62
N ALA A 81 11.63 13.37 -5.33
CA ALA A 81 10.87 14.44 -4.72
C ALA A 81 9.46 14.05 -4.22
N ASN A 82 8.90 12.91 -4.67
CA ASN A 82 7.55 12.45 -4.30
C ASN A 82 7.48 10.98 -3.85
N VAL A 83 8.60 10.25 -3.92
CA VAL A 83 8.68 8.82 -3.57
C VAL A 83 8.26 8.54 -2.12
N THR A 84 8.54 9.46 -1.19
CA THR A 84 8.15 9.32 0.22
C THR A 84 6.64 9.26 0.36
N SER A 85 5.90 10.13 -0.33
CA SER A 85 4.43 10.12 -0.29
C SER A 85 3.85 8.82 -0.84
N PHE A 86 4.49 8.23 -1.85
CA PHE A 86 4.11 6.94 -2.39
C PHE A 86 4.33 5.81 -1.37
N LEU A 87 5.54 5.74 -0.79
CA LEU A 87 5.89 4.74 0.23
C LEU A 87 5.00 4.87 1.48
N ASP A 88 4.82 6.08 2.01
CA ASP A 88 4.02 6.33 3.20
C ASP A 88 2.57 5.86 3.01
N THR A 89 1.96 6.14 1.84
CA THR A 89 0.58 5.72 1.54
C THR A 89 0.45 4.21 1.45
N VAL A 90 1.43 3.53 0.83
CA VAL A 90 1.41 2.08 0.68
C VAL A 90 1.70 1.39 2.01
N ASN A 91 2.62 1.92 2.80
CA ASN A 91 2.94 1.41 4.12
C ASN A 91 1.76 1.58 5.08
N GLU A 92 1.12 2.75 5.10
CA GLU A 92 -0.09 2.98 5.90
C GLU A 92 -1.18 1.96 5.55
N LEU A 93 -1.34 1.62 4.26
CA LEU A 93 -2.28 0.58 3.84
C LEU A 93 -1.95 -0.80 4.43
N MET A 94 -0.69 -1.19 4.35
CA MET A 94 -0.23 -2.50 4.83
C MET A 94 -0.46 -2.66 6.34
N HIS A 95 -0.28 -1.58 7.11
CA HIS A 95 -0.41 -1.60 8.57
C HIS A 95 -1.84 -1.35 9.07
N SER A 96 -2.64 -0.55 8.36
CA SER A 96 -3.97 -0.11 8.82
C SER A 96 -5.00 -1.23 9.06
N GLU A 97 -4.80 -2.42 8.49
CA GLU A 97 -5.73 -3.56 8.64
C GLU A 97 -5.25 -4.64 9.61
N ASP A 98 -3.99 -4.58 10.04
CA ASP A 98 -3.49 -5.47 11.10
C ASP A 98 -4.18 -5.12 12.44
N ASP A 99 -4.60 -3.87 12.62
CA ASP A 99 -5.35 -3.39 13.79
C ASP A 99 -6.83 -3.84 13.81
N GLU A 100 -7.51 -3.95 12.65
CA GLU A 100 -8.92 -4.37 12.61
C GLU A 100 -9.10 -5.88 12.85
N HIS A 101 -8.13 -6.71 12.42
CA HIS A 101 -8.17 -8.16 12.68
C HIS A 101 -7.78 -8.55 14.11
N SER A 102 -7.15 -7.66 14.87
CA SER A 102 -6.89 -7.85 16.31
C SER A 102 -8.17 -7.82 17.14
N GLU A 103 -9.15 -6.97 16.78
CA GLU A 103 -10.42 -6.87 17.53
C GLU A 103 -11.42 -8.00 17.22
N LEU A 104 -11.44 -8.53 15.99
CA LEU A 104 -12.37 -9.63 15.62
C LEU A 104 -11.98 -10.98 16.25
N SER A 105 -10.71 -11.15 16.61
CA SER A 105 -10.23 -12.31 17.38
C SER A 105 -10.69 -12.28 18.85
N SER A 106 -10.86 -11.08 19.40
CA SER A 106 -11.32 -10.86 20.78
C SER A 106 -12.85 -11.04 20.93
N ILE A 107 -13.63 -10.74 19.88
CA ILE A 107 -15.10 -10.82 19.93
C ILE A 107 -15.63 -12.27 19.87
N LYS A 108 -14.90 -13.19 19.21
CA LYS A 108 -15.27 -14.63 19.19
C LYS A 108 -14.98 -15.38 20.49
N GLN A 109 -14.13 -14.85 21.37
CA GLN A 109 -13.90 -15.44 22.71
C GLN A 109 -14.94 -14.98 23.76
N VAL A 110 -15.76 -13.96 23.48
CA VAL A 110 -16.64 -13.35 24.49
C VAL A 110 -18.12 -13.78 24.37
N THR A 111 -18.55 -14.43 23.29
CA THR A 111 -19.98 -14.76 23.07
C THR A 111 -20.38 -16.24 23.18
N THR A 112 -19.47 -17.14 23.54
CA THR A 112 -19.85 -18.54 23.85
C THR A 112 -19.35 -18.92 25.22
N GLU A 113 -20.17 -18.63 26.24
CA GLU A 113 -20.19 -19.15 27.62
C GLU A 113 -20.69 -18.01 28.53
N SER A 114 -21.98 -17.90 28.83
CA SER A 114 -22.51 -18.48 30.07
C SER A 114 -24.05 -18.49 30.11
N MET A 115 -24.61 -19.65 30.47
CA MET A 115 -25.67 -19.91 31.47
C MET A 115 -25.88 -21.44 31.41
N ASP A 116 -25.53 -22.26 32.40
CA ASP A 116 -26.09 -22.23 33.75
C ASP A 116 -25.25 -23.01 34.80
N GLN A 117 -25.15 -22.40 35.99
CA GLN A 117 -25.20 -22.95 37.37
C GLN A 117 -24.16 -23.96 37.95
N SER A 118 -23.32 -23.40 38.84
CA SER A 118 -23.38 -23.54 40.32
C SER A 118 -22.19 -24.16 41.07
N ASN A 119 -21.75 -23.39 42.09
CA ASN A 119 -21.00 -23.72 43.31
C ASN A 119 -19.52 -24.14 43.12
N GLY A 120 -18.51 -23.57 43.78
CA GLY A 120 -18.45 -22.73 44.97
C GLY A 120 -17.26 -23.20 45.82
N SER A 121 -16.45 -22.25 46.33
CA SER A 121 -15.28 -22.40 47.24
C SER A 121 -14.01 -23.02 46.64
N GLU A 122 -12.78 -22.73 47.04
CA GLU A 122 -12.09 -21.64 47.75
C GLU A 122 -10.58 -22.00 47.63
N TYR A 123 -9.72 -21.00 47.51
CA TYR A 123 -8.30 -21.02 47.15
C TYR A 123 -7.40 -21.91 48.05
N LYS A 124 -6.45 -22.66 47.45
CA LYS A 124 -5.01 -22.55 47.78
C LYS A 124 -4.06 -23.45 46.97
N GLN A 125 -2.97 -22.79 46.55
CA GLN A 125 -1.58 -23.21 46.66
C GLN A 125 -0.90 -23.90 45.45
N LEU A 126 0.01 -23.12 44.84
CA LEU A 126 1.14 -23.59 44.04
C LEU A 126 2.04 -24.52 44.87
N PRO A 127 2.58 -25.58 44.25
CA PRO A 127 3.96 -25.96 44.54
C PRO A 127 4.77 -26.16 43.26
N LEU A 128 5.94 -25.50 43.23
CA LEU A 128 7.07 -25.90 42.39
C LEU A 128 7.52 -27.32 42.77
N LYS A 129 7.84 -28.16 41.78
CA LYS A 129 8.92 -29.14 41.92
C LYS A 129 9.53 -29.54 40.57
N GLU A 130 10.85 -29.55 40.59
CA GLU A 130 11.81 -29.76 39.51
C GLU A 130 11.87 -31.17 38.90
N ILE A 131 12.16 -31.18 37.59
CA ILE A 131 13.19 -31.95 36.85
C ILE A 131 13.31 -33.47 37.07
N SER A 132 13.10 -34.26 36.00
CA SER A 132 14.13 -35.17 35.46
C SER A 132 13.80 -35.76 34.07
N SER A 133 14.73 -35.53 33.14
CA SER A 133 15.30 -36.43 32.11
C SER A 133 14.44 -37.27 31.16
N SER A 134 14.68 -37.00 29.86
CA SER A 134 15.06 -37.90 28.74
C SER A 134 14.01 -38.71 27.96
N VAL A 135 13.87 -38.28 26.69
CA VAL A 135 14.06 -39.03 25.41
C VAL A 135 12.94 -39.99 24.92
N ASP A 136 12.60 -39.80 23.63
CA ASP A 136 11.84 -40.61 22.65
C ASP A 136 10.30 -40.72 22.85
N ASP A 137 9.41 -40.66 21.86
CA ASP A 137 9.40 -40.44 20.41
C ASP A 137 7.90 -40.31 19.99
N GLU A 138 7.63 -39.64 18.86
CA GLU A 138 6.37 -39.54 18.11
C GLU A 138 5.03 -39.21 18.83
N THR A 139 4.54 -37.98 18.64
CA THR A 139 3.11 -37.78 18.33
C THR A 139 2.89 -36.51 17.51
N THR A 140 2.19 -36.71 16.40
CA THR A 140 1.86 -35.79 15.31
C THR A 140 1.27 -34.47 15.80
N GLU A 141 2.06 -33.39 15.79
CA GLU A 141 1.54 -32.03 15.87
C GLU A 141 0.88 -31.68 14.53
N ARG A 142 -0.44 -31.90 14.49
CA ARG A 142 -1.29 -31.43 13.39
C ARG A 142 -1.43 -29.91 13.55
N SER A 143 -0.47 -29.18 13.00
CA SER A 143 -0.50 -27.73 12.93
C SER A 143 -1.79 -27.32 12.21
N VAL A 144 -2.67 -26.66 12.93
CA VAL A 144 -3.89 -26.05 12.38
C VAL A 144 -3.43 -24.98 11.41
N LYS A 145 -3.49 -25.28 10.12
CA LYS A 145 -3.25 -24.31 9.04
C LYS A 145 -4.46 -23.39 9.02
N VAL A 146 -4.39 -22.29 9.78
CA VAL A 146 -5.30 -21.16 9.57
C VAL A 146 -4.90 -20.58 8.21
N GLU A 147 -5.72 -20.79 7.19
CA GLU A 147 -5.57 -20.06 5.92
C GLU A 147 -5.90 -18.60 6.19
N ILE A 148 -4.86 -17.82 6.47
CA ILE A 148 -4.93 -16.37 6.37
C ILE A 148 -5.04 -16.12 4.86
N ALA A 149 -6.19 -15.62 4.41
CA ALA A 149 -6.31 -15.15 3.04
C ALA A 149 -5.26 -14.05 2.84
N ASN A 150 -4.33 -14.24 1.91
CA ASN A 150 -3.34 -13.22 1.61
C ASN A 150 -4.07 -11.96 1.14
N ARG A 151 -3.69 -10.80 1.68
CA ARG A 151 -4.17 -9.52 1.17
C ARG A 151 -3.44 -9.23 -0.14
N ILE A 152 -4.08 -8.52 -1.05
CA ILE A 152 -3.51 -8.22 -2.37
C ILE A 152 -3.57 -6.72 -2.61
N LEU A 153 -2.42 -6.14 -2.98
CA LEU A 153 -2.30 -4.75 -3.42
C LEU A 153 -1.89 -4.72 -4.89
N ILE A 154 -2.75 -4.14 -5.73
CA ILE A 154 -2.43 -3.84 -7.13
C ILE A 154 -2.09 -2.36 -7.25
N VAL A 155 -0.88 -2.05 -7.71
CA VAL A 155 -0.45 -0.69 -8.01
C VAL A 155 -0.63 -0.43 -9.50
N ASP A 156 -1.58 0.44 -9.85
CA ASP A 156 -1.78 0.94 -11.20
C ASP A 156 -0.77 2.06 -11.50
N CYS A 157 0.20 1.73 -12.35
CA CYS A 157 1.28 2.59 -12.80
C CYS A 157 1.01 3.24 -14.18
N GLY A 158 -0.22 3.18 -14.72
CA GLY A 158 -0.53 3.68 -16.06
C GLY A 158 -0.29 5.17 -16.28
N ALA A 159 -0.19 5.94 -15.20
CA ALA A 159 0.15 7.38 -15.25
C ALA A 159 1.63 7.67 -14.89
N VAL A 160 2.42 6.65 -14.55
CA VAL A 160 3.86 6.78 -14.27
C VAL A 160 4.61 6.92 -15.59
N SER A 161 4.91 8.15 -15.98
CA SER A 161 5.62 8.43 -17.24
C SER A 161 7.14 8.23 -17.15
N TYR A 162 7.70 8.26 -15.94
CA TYR A 162 9.14 8.19 -15.69
C TYR A 162 9.41 7.68 -14.27
N ILE A 163 10.54 7.00 -14.09
CA ILE A 163 11.04 6.53 -12.80
C ILE A 163 12.54 6.83 -12.65
N ASP A 164 12.96 7.36 -11.50
CA ASP A 164 14.38 7.53 -11.16
C ASP A 164 14.90 6.39 -10.26
N THR A 165 16.16 6.46 -9.84
CA THR A 165 16.77 5.44 -8.97
C THR A 165 16.03 5.26 -7.65
N MET A 166 15.53 6.34 -7.06
CA MET A 166 14.81 6.29 -5.78
C MET A 166 13.42 5.68 -5.97
N GLY A 167 12.76 5.98 -7.09
CA GLY A 167 11.50 5.32 -7.46
C GLY A 167 11.67 3.82 -7.70
N LEU A 168 12.77 3.41 -8.32
CA LEU A 168 13.10 1.99 -8.51
C LEU A 168 13.29 1.27 -7.17
N ASP A 169 14.02 1.90 -6.24
CA ASP A 169 14.21 1.35 -4.90
C ASP A 169 12.88 1.27 -4.14
N ALA A 170 11.98 2.25 -4.31
CA ALA A 170 10.65 2.20 -3.73
C ALA A 170 9.79 1.03 -4.24
N PHE A 171 9.89 0.67 -5.52
CA PHE A 171 9.23 -0.52 -6.05
C PHE A 171 9.73 -1.80 -5.37
N LYS A 172 11.04 -1.92 -5.15
CA LYS A 172 11.64 -3.05 -4.43
C LYS A 172 11.21 -3.08 -2.96
N GLU A 173 11.19 -1.90 -2.33
CA GLU A 173 10.80 -1.72 -0.94
C GLU A 173 9.36 -2.16 -0.71
N ILE A 174 8.41 -1.63 -1.49
CA ILE A 174 6.99 -1.98 -1.36
C ILE A 174 6.77 -3.48 -1.59
N TYR A 175 7.42 -4.08 -2.58
CA TYR A 175 7.30 -5.52 -2.80
C TYR A 175 7.83 -6.32 -1.59
N SER A 176 9.01 -5.95 -1.09
CA SER A 176 9.63 -6.65 0.04
C SER A 176 8.85 -6.45 1.34
N GLU A 177 8.31 -5.25 1.55
CA GLU A 177 7.53 -4.90 2.74
C GLU A 177 6.14 -5.55 2.72
N GLY A 178 5.51 -5.61 1.55
CA GLY A 178 4.26 -6.34 1.36
C GLY A 178 4.41 -7.81 1.74
N LEU A 179 5.45 -8.48 1.25
CA LEU A 179 5.72 -9.89 1.60
C LEU A 179 5.91 -10.10 3.12
N LYS A 180 6.52 -9.15 3.83
CA LYS A 180 6.67 -9.24 5.30
C LYS A 180 5.33 -9.14 6.03
N HIS A 181 4.38 -8.37 5.48
CA HIS A 181 3.07 -8.13 6.07
C HIS A 181 1.96 -9.05 5.52
N GLY A 182 2.33 -10.09 4.74
CA GLY A 182 1.35 -10.99 4.11
C GLY A 182 0.47 -10.31 3.07
N VAL A 183 1.00 -9.28 2.40
CA VAL A 183 0.36 -8.56 1.31
C VAL A 183 1.09 -8.86 0.00
N ASP A 184 0.43 -9.55 -0.93
CA ASP A 184 0.94 -9.78 -2.27
C ASP A 184 0.81 -8.49 -3.11
N VAL A 185 1.94 -7.96 -3.57
CA VAL A 185 1.97 -6.74 -4.38
C VAL A 185 2.12 -7.07 -5.87
N TYR A 186 1.22 -6.52 -6.68
CA TYR A 186 1.25 -6.59 -8.14
C TYR A 186 1.36 -5.20 -8.76
N PHE A 187 2.13 -5.07 -9.84
CA PHE A 187 2.28 -3.84 -10.60
C PHE A 187 1.54 -3.96 -11.93
N ALA A 188 0.67 -3.01 -12.25
CA ALA A 188 -0.13 -3.02 -13.46
C ALA A 188 0.14 -1.78 -14.32
N ASP A 189 0.00 -1.92 -15.64
CA ASP A 189 0.07 -0.82 -16.61
C ASP A 189 1.39 -0.01 -16.52
N VAL A 190 2.50 -0.71 -16.27
CA VAL A 190 3.84 -0.09 -16.27
C VAL A 190 4.27 0.14 -17.72
N SER A 191 4.66 1.38 -18.05
CA SER A 191 5.16 1.73 -19.39
C SER A 191 6.32 0.83 -19.82
N GLU A 192 6.34 0.40 -21.09
CA GLU A 192 7.43 -0.40 -21.68
C GLU A 192 8.80 0.28 -21.50
N SER A 193 8.86 1.61 -21.60
CA SER A 193 10.10 2.36 -21.36
C SER A 193 10.63 2.20 -19.93
N ILE A 194 9.75 2.00 -18.95
CA ILE A 194 10.13 1.72 -17.57
C ILE A 194 10.53 0.26 -17.43
N ILE A 195 9.82 -0.67 -18.06
CA ILE A 195 10.21 -2.09 -18.10
C ILE A 195 11.63 -2.25 -18.65
N ASP A 196 11.98 -1.57 -19.73
CA ASP A 196 13.35 -1.56 -20.28
C ASP A 196 14.38 -1.10 -19.24
N ILE A 197 14.05 -0.07 -18.45
CA ILE A 197 14.92 0.40 -17.36
C ILE A 197 15.07 -0.70 -16.29
N LEU A 198 13.98 -1.36 -15.88
CA LEU A 198 13.98 -2.45 -14.90
C LEU A 198 14.88 -3.62 -15.35
N GLU A 199 14.81 -3.99 -16.63
CA GLU A 199 15.63 -5.07 -17.20
C GLU A 199 17.12 -4.73 -17.19
N ASN A 200 17.46 -3.47 -17.47
CA ASN A 200 18.84 -3.00 -17.51
C ASN A 200 19.51 -2.85 -16.13
N VAL A 201 18.72 -2.63 -15.08
CA VAL A 201 19.24 -2.39 -13.71
C VAL A 201 19.14 -3.62 -12.78
N GLU A 202 19.03 -4.82 -13.37
CA GLU A 202 18.88 -6.10 -12.64
C GLU A 202 17.75 -6.09 -11.60
N PHE A 203 16.72 -5.26 -11.81
CA PHE A 203 15.60 -5.11 -10.87
C PHE A 203 14.90 -6.44 -10.60
N PHE A 204 14.77 -7.27 -11.64
CA PHE A 204 14.02 -8.53 -11.58
C PHE A 204 14.71 -9.65 -10.80
N VAL A 205 15.93 -9.42 -10.29
CA VAL A 205 16.58 -10.32 -9.34
C VAL A 205 15.91 -10.23 -7.96
N THR A 206 15.45 -9.04 -7.58
CA THR A 206 14.78 -8.80 -6.29
C THR A 206 13.28 -9.02 -6.38
N VAL A 207 12.65 -8.51 -7.44
CA VAL A 207 11.20 -8.58 -7.65
C VAL A 207 10.91 -9.43 -8.88
N PRO A 208 10.18 -10.54 -8.79
CA PRO A 208 9.96 -11.43 -9.92
C PRO A 208 9.11 -10.75 -11.00
N LYS A 209 9.46 -10.94 -12.28
CA LYS A 209 8.70 -10.36 -13.41
C LYS A 209 7.24 -10.84 -13.46
N THR A 210 6.90 -11.94 -12.77
CA THR A 210 5.55 -12.49 -12.68
C THR A 210 4.54 -11.61 -11.95
N VAL A 211 5.00 -10.61 -11.19
CA VAL A 211 4.10 -9.65 -10.52
C VAL A 211 3.78 -8.41 -11.37
N PHE A 212 4.30 -8.34 -12.60
CA PHE A 212 4.03 -7.26 -13.53
C PHE A 212 2.98 -7.68 -14.56
N PHE A 213 1.92 -6.89 -14.69
CA PHE A 213 0.80 -7.16 -15.56
C PHE A 213 0.59 -6.02 -16.58
N PRO A 214 0.28 -6.34 -17.85
CA PRO A 214 -0.03 -5.35 -18.87
C PRO A 214 -1.21 -4.43 -18.53
N THR A 215 -2.20 -4.92 -17.77
CA THR A 215 -3.39 -4.14 -17.40
C THR A 215 -3.83 -4.45 -15.99
N VAL A 216 -4.53 -3.49 -15.36
CA VAL A 216 -5.16 -3.67 -14.04
C VAL A 216 -6.14 -4.84 -14.06
N HIS A 217 -6.85 -5.04 -15.17
CA HIS A 217 -7.78 -6.15 -15.31
C HIS A 217 -7.10 -7.51 -15.20
N GLN A 218 -5.97 -7.70 -15.90
CA GLN A 218 -5.22 -8.95 -15.83
C GLN A 218 -4.65 -9.21 -14.44
N ALA A 219 -4.17 -8.16 -13.75
CA ALA A 219 -3.72 -8.26 -12.38
C ALA A 219 -4.87 -8.66 -11.44
N ALA A 220 -6.06 -8.06 -11.59
CA ALA A 220 -7.23 -8.36 -10.77
C ALA A 220 -7.75 -9.80 -11.00
N VAL A 221 -7.80 -10.27 -12.25
CA VAL A 221 -8.18 -11.65 -12.57
C VAL A 221 -7.17 -12.64 -12.00
N PHE A 222 -5.88 -12.33 -12.05
CA PHE A 222 -4.85 -13.16 -11.44
C PHE A 222 -4.99 -13.19 -9.91
N ALA A 223 -5.16 -12.03 -9.28
CA ALA A 223 -5.37 -11.89 -7.85
C ALA A 223 -6.55 -12.72 -7.34
N ASN A 224 -7.70 -12.65 -8.01
CA ASN A 224 -8.89 -13.40 -7.61
C ASN A 224 -8.68 -14.92 -7.68
N LYS A 225 -7.90 -15.41 -8.65
CA LYS A 225 -7.55 -16.85 -8.74
C LYS A 225 -6.58 -17.30 -7.64
N THR A 226 -5.77 -16.40 -7.12
CA THR A 226 -4.84 -16.69 -6.01
C THR A 226 -5.59 -16.80 -4.68
N LEU A 227 -6.77 -16.17 -4.57
CA LEU A 227 -7.63 -16.19 -3.39
C LEU A 227 -8.62 -17.37 -3.35
N GLU A 228 -8.86 -18.02 -4.49
CA GLU A 228 -9.73 -19.22 -4.65
C GLU A 228 -9.01 -20.54 -4.31
#